data_AF-A0A355H1B7-F1
#
_entry.id   AF-A0A355H1B7-F1
#
_cell.length_a   1.000
_cell.length_b   1.000
_cell.length_c   1.000
_cell.angle_alpha   90.00
_cell.angle_beta   90.00
_cell.angle_gamma   90.00
#
_symmetry.space_group_name_H-M   'P 1'
#
loop_
_entity.id
_entity.type
_entity.pdbx_description
1 polymer ?
#
loop_
_entity_poly.entity_id
_entity_poly.type
_entity_poly.pdbx_seq_one_letter_code
_entity_poly.pdbx_strand_id
1 'polypeptide(L)'
;MIWIMTTIDQMRTRFETIWPHLDEKGRRLWAASEAKAYGRGGLKIVHDVTGMSRSVIAEGLRNLAGESVLPEGRIRRTGAGRKALTKINVTLLEDLKALVEGSTMGDPETPLLWTTQSLRTLATALQAKGHKIGHVTVGTLLANQGYSLQGNRKTLEENSHPDRDDQFQFIATRVADNQAQGQPVISVDTKKKELVGLYKNTGRAYRPKGNPIKVKGHDFEDKELGKVAPYGVYDLMHNEAWVNVGTDHDTSAFAVESIRRWWYLMGKERYPEATQLMITADSGGSNGSRVRLWKTELQKFANETGLEIQVSHFWCAAEETGE
;
A
#
# COMPACT_ATOMS: atom_id res chain seq x y z
N MET A 1 -11.06 4.84 74.06
CA MET A 1 -10.75 6.23 73.67
C MET A 1 -11.54 6.56 72.42
N ILE A 2 -12.27 7.67 72.40
CA ILE A 2 -12.92 8.18 71.18
C ILE A 2 -11.89 9.07 70.49
N TRP A 3 -11.37 8.65 69.34
CA TRP A 3 -10.47 9.48 68.54
C TRP A 3 -11.30 10.53 67.80
N ILE A 4 -11.32 11.76 68.33
CA ILE A 4 -11.90 12.93 67.65
C ILE A 4 -10.91 13.33 66.53
N MET A 5 -10.97 12.62 65.42
CA MET A 5 -10.16 12.89 64.23
C MET A 5 -10.51 14.29 63.69
N THR A 6 -9.53 15.17 63.53
CA THR A 6 -9.80 16.57 63.17
C THR A 6 -10.39 16.66 61.77
N THR A 7 -11.12 17.74 61.46
CA THR A 7 -11.71 17.95 60.13
C THR A 7 -10.66 17.88 59.01
N ILE A 8 -9.44 18.36 59.30
CA ILE A 8 -8.29 18.33 58.39
C ILE A 8 -7.83 16.89 58.14
N ASP A 9 -7.75 16.06 59.17
CA ASP A 9 -7.40 14.64 59.04
C ASP A 9 -8.49 13.87 58.28
N GLN A 10 -9.78 14.14 58.57
CA GLN A 10 -10.90 13.59 57.82
C GLN A 10 -10.83 13.95 56.33
N MET A 11 -10.45 15.19 55.99
CA MET A 11 -10.24 15.62 54.61
C MET A 11 -9.05 14.90 53.97
N ARG A 12 -7.95 14.67 54.71
CA ARG A 12 -6.80 13.88 54.23
C ARG A 12 -7.21 12.44 53.93
N THR A 13 -7.94 11.77 54.81
CA THR A 13 -8.46 10.41 54.56
C THR A 13 -9.38 10.37 53.34
N ARG A 14 -10.29 11.35 53.18
CA ARG A 14 -11.14 11.46 51.97
C ARG A 14 -10.30 11.65 50.70
N PHE A 15 -9.30 12.54 50.73
CA PHE A 15 -8.37 12.78 49.64
C PHE A 15 -7.64 11.48 49.24
N GLU A 16 -6.89 10.88 50.15
CA GLU A 16 -6.07 9.69 49.89
C GLU A 16 -6.89 8.52 49.33
N THR A 17 -8.12 8.33 49.84
CA THR A 17 -9.03 7.26 49.37
C THR A 17 -9.52 7.48 47.94
N ILE A 18 -9.94 8.70 47.58
CA ILE A 18 -10.61 8.95 46.28
C ILE A 18 -9.65 9.40 45.17
N TRP A 19 -8.52 10.01 45.52
CA TRP A 19 -7.59 10.64 44.60
C TRP A 19 -7.06 9.73 43.48
N PRO A 20 -6.70 8.44 43.72
CA PRO A 20 -6.26 7.53 42.66
C PRO A 20 -7.32 7.32 41.56
N HIS A 21 -8.61 7.40 41.91
CA HIS A 21 -9.74 7.09 41.04
C HIS A 21 -10.32 8.30 40.29
N LEU A 22 -9.92 9.54 40.67
CA LEU A 22 -10.37 10.76 40.00
C LEU A 22 -9.43 11.18 38.87
N ASP A 23 -10.00 11.65 37.76
CA ASP A 23 -9.27 12.35 36.71
C ASP A 23 -8.91 13.80 37.12
N GLU A 24 -8.17 14.52 36.27
CA GLU A 24 -7.75 15.91 36.53
C GLU A 24 -8.93 16.88 36.78
N LYS A 25 -10.11 16.62 36.19
CA LYS A 25 -11.32 17.42 36.39
C LYS A 25 -11.97 17.10 37.72
N GLY A 26 -12.19 15.82 38.02
CA GLY A 26 -12.72 15.34 39.29
C GLY A 26 -11.87 15.78 40.47
N ARG A 27 -10.54 15.63 40.37
CA ARG A 27 -9.56 16.10 41.37
C ARG A 27 -9.71 17.60 41.68
N ARG A 28 -9.78 18.43 40.63
CA ARG A 28 -9.93 19.90 40.75
C ARG A 28 -11.31 20.31 41.27
N LEU A 29 -12.38 19.62 40.90
CA LEU A 29 -13.73 19.88 41.40
C LEU A 29 -13.88 19.45 42.87
N TRP A 30 -13.34 18.28 43.25
CA TRP A 30 -13.33 17.79 44.61
C TRP A 30 -12.59 18.75 45.56
N ALA A 31 -11.35 19.13 45.21
CA ALA A 31 -10.57 20.09 45.98
C ALA A 31 -11.25 21.47 46.10
N ALA A 32 -12.00 21.89 45.07
CA ALA A 32 -12.80 23.10 45.14
C ALA A 32 -14.06 22.95 46.02
N SER A 33 -14.69 21.78 46.07
CA SER A 33 -15.84 21.54 46.96
C SER A 33 -15.42 21.54 48.44
N GLU A 34 -14.28 20.92 48.78
CA GLU A 34 -13.68 21.03 50.12
C GLU A 34 -13.31 22.50 50.43
N ALA A 35 -12.61 23.19 49.52
CA ALA A 35 -12.22 24.59 49.72
C ALA A 35 -13.43 25.53 49.92
N LYS A 36 -14.58 25.23 49.28
CA LYS A 36 -15.86 25.91 49.48
C LYS A 36 -16.47 25.61 50.85
N ALA A 37 -16.43 24.35 51.30
CA ALA A 37 -16.95 23.92 52.60
C ALA A 37 -16.19 24.54 53.78
N TYR A 38 -14.87 24.69 53.68
CA TYR A 38 -14.04 25.36 54.69
C TYR A 38 -14.14 26.90 54.67
N GLY A 39 -14.75 27.50 53.66
CA GLY A 39 -14.96 28.95 53.57
C GLY A 39 -13.64 29.77 53.64
N ARG A 40 -13.58 30.76 54.55
CA ARG A 40 -12.47 31.72 54.64
C ARG A 40 -11.17 31.04 55.06
N GLY A 41 -10.28 30.82 54.10
CA GLY A 41 -9.00 30.13 54.29
C GLY A 41 -8.97 28.69 53.77
N GLY A 42 -10.12 28.13 53.36
CA GLY A 42 -10.22 26.77 52.82
C GLY A 42 -9.27 26.51 51.65
N LEU A 43 -9.04 27.51 50.80
CA LEU A 43 -8.11 27.41 49.67
C LEU A 43 -6.62 27.32 50.09
N LYS A 44 -6.26 27.78 51.29
CA LYS A 44 -4.96 27.46 51.91
C LYS A 44 -4.98 26.05 52.49
N ILE A 45 -5.98 25.70 53.29
CA ILE A 45 -6.08 24.39 53.96
C ILE A 45 -6.03 23.23 52.95
N VAL A 46 -6.77 23.33 51.84
CA VAL A 46 -6.75 22.33 50.77
C VAL A 46 -5.39 22.29 50.05
N HIS A 47 -4.75 23.43 49.79
CA HIS A 47 -3.39 23.44 49.21
C HIS A 47 -2.39 22.74 50.13
N ASP A 48 -2.39 23.10 51.42
CA ASP A 48 -1.44 22.61 52.42
C ASP A 48 -1.62 21.10 52.72
N VAL A 49 -2.79 20.50 52.43
CA VAL A 49 -3.06 19.06 52.59
C VAL A 49 -2.93 18.25 51.28
N THR A 50 -3.36 18.80 50.14
CA THR A 50 -3.41 18.05 48.86
C THR A 50 -2.21 18.29 47.95
N GLY A 51 -1.40 19.31 48.23
CA GLY A 51 -0.34 19.80 47.34
C GLY A 51 -0.85 20.51 46.07
N MET A 52 -2.17 20.53 45.80
CA MET A 52 -2.72 21.17 44.60
C MET A 52 -2.45 22.68 44.61
N SER A 53 -1.98 23.24 43.48
CA SER A 53 -1.68 24.67 43.43
C SER A 53 -2.93 25.52 43.65
N ARG A 54 -2.75 26.62 44.41
CA ARG A 54 -3.83 27.54 44.81
C ARG A 54 -4.61 28.10 43.62
N SER A 55 -3.96 28.30 42.47
CA SER A 55 -4.59 28.72 41.21
C SER A 55 -5.51 27.67 40.59
N VAL A 56 -5.18 26.38 40.69
CA VAL A 56 -6.01 25.27 40.20
C VAL A 56 -7.25 25.08 41.09
N ILE A 57 -7.10 25.21 42.42
CA ILE A 57 -8.24 25.21 43.36
C ILE A 57 -9.17 26.41 43.07
N ALA A 58 -8.59 27.60 42.87
CA ALA A 58 -9.36 28.81 42.51
C ALA A 58 -10.06 28.70 41.14
N GLU A 59 -9.49 28.00 40.17
CA GLU A 59 -10.21 27.69 38.93
C GLU A 59 -11.33 26.66 39.16
N GLY A 60 -11.11 25.64 39.98
CA GLY A 60 -12.13 24.68 40.39
C GLY A 60 -13.35 25.36 41.05
N LEU A 61 -13.13 26.35 41.92
CA LEU A 61 -14.21 27.15 42.51
C LEU A 61 -15.04 27.87 41.44
N ARG A 62 -14.39 28.47 40.44
CA ARG A 62 -15.06 29.12 39.29
C ARG A 62 -15.73 28.13 38.33
N ASN A 63 -15.28 26.86 38.30
CA ASN A 63 -15.98 25.80 37.57
C ASN A 63 -17.27 25.42 38.33
N LEU A 64 -17.23 25.33 39.67
CA LEU A 64 -18.41 25.09 40.52
C LEU A 64 -19.38 26.28 40.60
N ALA A 65 -18.91 27.50 40.32
CA ALA A 65 -19.74 28.72 40.26
C ALA A 65 -20.40 28.95 38.88
N GLY A 66 -20.13 28.10 37.88
CA GLY A 66 -20.64 28.26 36.52
C GLY A 66 -19.84 29.22 35.61
N GLU A 67 -18.96 30.05 36.16
CA GLU A 67 -18.10 31.00 35.42
C GLU A 67 -17.16 30.32 34.41
N SER A 68 -16.86 29.03 34.59
CA SER A 68 -15.96 28.26 33.73
C SER A 68 -16.43 26.80 33.58
N VAL A 69 -17.67 26.58 33.16
CA VAL A 69 -18.15 25.23 32.82
C VAL A 69 -17.28 24.62 31.72
N LEU A 70 -16.81 23.39 31.96
CA LEU A 70 -16.25 22.55 30.91
C LEU A 70 -17.37 21.75 30.24
N PRO A 71 -17.37 21.61 28.89
CA PRO A 71 -18.30 20.74 28.19
C PRO A 71 -18.35 19.33 28.80
N GLU A 72 -19.50 18.69 28.68
CA GLU A 72 -19.70 17.31 29.11
C GLU A 72 -18.71 16.37 28.41
N GLY A 73 -18.28 15.32 29.13
CA GLY A 73 -17.20 14.43 28.68
C GLY A 73 -15.78 15.04 28.57
N ARG A 74 -15.59 16.37 28.70
CA ARG A 74 -14.24 16.98 28.63
C ARG A 74 -13.61 17.24 29.98
N ILE A 75 -12.35 16.82 30.10
CA ILE A 75 -11.45 17.00 31.27
C ILE A 75 -10.82 18.41 31.29
N ARG A 76 -10.53 18.99 30.12
CA ARG A 76 -9.87 20.30 29.94
C ARG A 76 -10.63 21.19 28.96
N ARG A 77 -10.35 22.51 28.97
CA ARG A 77 -10.93 23.47 28.00
C ARG A 77 -10.53 23.11 26.55
N THR A 78 -11.36 23.51 25.59
CA THR A 78 -11.05 23.40 24.16
C THR A 78 -9.71 24.09 23.85
N GLY A 79 -8.78 23.37 23.22
CA GLY A 79 -7.43 23.86 22.94
C GLY A 79 -6.40 23.69 24.07
N ALA A 80 -6.80 23.32 25.29
CA ALA A 80 -5.89 23.09 26.42
C ALA A 80 -5.25 21.69 26.39
N GLY A 81 -4.21 21.53 25.56
CA GLY A 81 -3.43 20.30 25.43
C GLY A 81 -2.09 20.54 24.75
N ARG A 82 -1.31 19.47 24.48
CA ARG A 82 -0.10 19.57 23.66
C ARG A 82 -0.51 20.02 22.25
N LYS A 83 0.00 21.17 21.79
CA LYS A 83 -0.27 21.68 20.44
C LYS A 83 0.07 20.60 19.40
N ALA A 84 -0.77 20.45 18.38
CA ALA A 84 -0.53 19.52 17.28
C ALA A 84 0.82 19.85 16.61
N LEU A 85 1.58 18.81 16.21
CA LEU A 85 2.90 18.99 15.60
C LEU A 85 2.85 19.86 14.32
N THR A 86 1.76 19.76 13.55
CA THR A 86 1.46 20.59 12.37
C THR A 86 1.15 22.06 12.67
N LYS A 87 0.96 22.43 13.95
CA LYS A 87 0.86 23.82 14.43
C LYS A 87 2.12 24.29 15.19
N ILE A 88 3.15 23.46 15.24
CA ILE A 88 4.47 23.77 15.82
C ILE A 88 5.52 23.84 14.70
N ASN A 89 5.42 22.94 13.72
CA ASN A 89 6.23 22.90 12.53
C ASN A 89 5.28 22.93 11.32
N VAL A 90 5.37 24.00 10.52
CA VAL A 90 4.40 24.31 9.45
C VAL A 90 4.70 23.47 8.20
N THR A 91 5.97 23.37 7.81
CA THR A 91 6.40 22.65 6.60
C THR A 91 6.21 21.13 6.72
N LEU A 92 6.10 20.58 7.93
CA LEU A 92 5.91 19.14 8.21
C LEU A 92 4.86 18.42 7.33
N LEU A 93 3.79 19.09 6.90
CA LEU A 93 2.79 18.49 5.99
C LEU A 93 3.24 18.50 4.52
N GLU A 94 3.95 19.55 4.10
CA GLU A 94 4.51 19.71 2.75
C GLU A 94 5.75 18.82 2.58
N ASP A 95 6.63 18.77 3.59
CA ASP A 95 7.77 17.87 3.67
C ASP A 95 7.36 16.39 3.65
N LEU A 96 6.23 16.03 4.28
CA LEU A 96 5.66 14.69 4.23
C LEU A 96 5.04 14.40 2.85
N LYS A 97 4.34 15.36 2.24
CA LYS A 97 3.79 15.22 0.88
C LYS A 97 4.88 15.02 -0.16
N ALA A 98 5.91 15.87 -0.16
CA ALA A 98 7.04 15.76 -1.08
C ALA A 98 7.80 14.42 -0.93
N LEU A 99 7.86 13.83 0.27
CA LEU A 99 8.45 12.49 0.49
C LEU A 99 7.56 11.34 -0.01
N VAL A 100 6.24 11.53 -0.08
CA VAL A 100 5.30 10.58 -0.69
C VAL A 100 5.33 10.73 -2.21
N GLU A 101 5.12 11.95 -2.71
CA GLU A 101 5.09 12.34 -4.12
C GLU A 101 6.40 11.99 -4.84
N GLY A 102 7.56 12.36 -4.27
CA GLY A 102 8.89 12.00 -4.76
C GLY A 102 9.27 10.51 -4.67
N SER A 103 8.32 9.64 -4.30
CA SER A 103 8.44 8.17 -4.34
C SER A 103 7.37 7.49 -5.20
N THR A 104 6.59 8.28 -5.95
CA THR A 104 5.53 7.81 -6.85
C THR A 104 6.12 7.49 -8.23
N MET A 105 5.73 6.35 -8.82
CA MET A 105 6.02 6.01 -10.22
C MET A 105 4.73 6.08 -11.02
N GLY A 106 4.66 6.95 -12.04
CA GLY A 106 3.58 6.97 -13.02
C GLY A 106 2.87 8.32 -13.21
N ASP A 107 3.06 8.87 -14.41
CA ASP A 107 2.20 9.76 -15.23
C ASP A 107 1.66 11.11 -14.65
N PRO A 108 1.72 12.24 -15.40
CA PRO A 108 1.46 13.58 -14.82
C PRO A 108 -0.01 13.94 -14.52
N GLU A 109 -1.01 13.34 -15.17
CA GLU A 109 -2.35 13.95 -15.26
C GLU A 109 -3.44 13.41 -14.30
N THR A 110 -3.14 12.49 -13.37
CA THR A 110 -4.12 12.07 -12.34
C THR A 110 -3.57 12.03 -10.91
N PRO A 111 -4.25 12.66 -9.91
CA PRO A 111 -3.72 12.84 -8.55
C PRO A 111 -3.92 11.62 -7.63
N LEU A 112 -3.57 10.42 -8.09
CA LEU A 112 -3.61 9.18 -7.29
C LEU A 112 -2.24 8.87 -6.68
N LEU A 113 -1.81 9.75 -5.78
CA LEU A 113 -0.51 9.68 -5.09
C LEU A 113 -0.36 8.35 -4.31
N TRP A 114 0.71 7.61 -4.59
CA TRP A 114 1.02 6.35 -3.94
C TRP A 114 2.52 6.25 -3.60
N THR A 115 2.83 5.65 -2.46
CA THR A 115 4.21 5.45 -1.99
C THR A 115 4.42 4.01 -1.54
N THR A 116 5.64 3.51 -1.77
CA THR A 116 6.11 2.21 -1.27
C THR A 116 6.78 2.31 0.12
N GLN A 117 7.00 3.52 0.63
CA GLN A 117 7.81 3.72 1.84
C GLN A 117 7.07 3.35 3.13
N SER A 118 7.80 2.77 4.09
CA SER A 118 7.23 2.45 5.40
C SER A 118 7.07 3.71 6.28
N LEU A 119 6.11 3.66 7.23
CA LEU A 119 5.93 4.73 8.22
C LEU A 119 7.19 5.01 9.07
N ARG A 120 8.10 4.03 9.19
CA ARG A 120 9.40 4.22 9.87
C ARG A 120 10.39 4.93 8.95
N THR A 121 10.48 4.55 7.69
CA THR A 121 11.30 5.20 6.66
C THR A 121 10.94 6.69 6.54
N LEU A 122 9.65 6.99 6.38
CA LEU A 122 9.13 8.37 6.33
C LEU A 122 9.42 9.15 7.62
N ALA A 123 9.31 8.51 8.79
CA ALA A 123 9.66 9.15 10.07
C ALA A 123 11.17 9.47 10.16
N THR A 124 12.06 8.57 9.73
CA THR A 124 13.51 8.81 9.69
C THR A 124 13.89 9.91 8.70
N ALA A 125 13.27 9.92 7.51
CA ALA A 125 13.48 10.98 6.52
C ALA A 125 13.03 12.36 7.04
N LEU A 126 11.88 12.42 7.72
CA LEU A 126 11.43 13.65 8.39
C LEU A 126 12.33 14.03 9.58
N GLN A 127 12.88 13.07 10.33
CA GLN A 127 13.87 13.35 11.39
C GLN A 127 15.17 13.93 10.82
N ALA A 128 15.63 13.45 9.66
CA ALA A 128 16.78 14.02 8.94
C ALA A 128 16.53 15.46 8.47
N LYS A 129 15.29 15.78 8.06
CA LYS A 129 14.81 17.16 7.84
C LYS A 129 14.60 17.98 9.14
N GLY A 130 14.95 17.43 10.31
CA GLY A 130 14.86 18.11 11.61
C GLY A 130 13.50 18.00 12.33
N HIS A 131 12.50 17.32 11.76
CA HIS A 131 11.20 17.17 12.40
C HIS A 131 11.25 16.12 13.53
N LYS A 132 10.98 16.53 14.78
CA LYS A 132 10.87 15.62 15.93
C LYS A 132 9.52 14.88 15.92
N ILE A 133 9.37 13.92 15.00
CA ILE A 133 8.17 13.11 14.75
C ILE A 133 8.46 11.60 14.88
N GLY A 134 7.45 10.80 15.23
CA GLY A 134 7.52 9.33 15.25
C GLY A 134 6.53 8.68 14.27
N HIS A 135 6.80 7.44 13.87
CA HIS A 135 6.05 6.70 12.83
C HIS A 135 4.53 6.62 13.07
N VAL A 136 4.07 6.52 14.33
CA VAL A 136 2.64 6.55 14.69
C VAL A 136 1.99 7.89 14.31
N THR A 137 2.70 9.00 14.54
CA THR A 137 2.23 10.34 14.14
C THR A 137 2.25 10.48 12.62
N VAL A 138 3.27 9.97 11.91
CA VAL A 138 3.29 9.96 10.43
C VAL A 138 2.07 9.20 9.89
N GLY A 139 1.77 8.01 10.42
CA GLY A 139 0.57 7.25 10.05
C GLY A 139 -0.74 8.00 10.34
N THR A 140 -0.77 8.81 11.41
CA THR A 140 -1.93 9.67 11.74
C THR A 140 -2.06 10.87 10.80
N LEU A 141 -0.95 11.48 10.36
CA LEU A 141 -0.96 12.58 9.40
C LEU A 141 -1.38 12.10 8.01
N LEU A 142 -0.86 10.95 7.57
CA LEU A 142 -1.30 10.27 6.35
C LEU A 142 -2.80 9.92 6.44
N ALA A 143 -3.25 9.30 7.53
CA ALA A 143 -4.67 9.01 7.82
C ALA A 143 -5.61 10.22 7.66
N ASN A 144 -5.13 11.42 8.02
CA ASN A 144 -5.88 12.68 7.93
C ASN A 144 -5.78 13.36 6.56
N GLN A 145 -5.02 12.81 5.61
CA GLN A 145 -4.85 13.33 4.24
C GLN A 145 -5.48 12.42 3.17
N GLY A 146 -6.21 11.37 3.54
CA GLY A 146 -6.95 10.48 2.61
C GLY A 146 -6.24 9.17 2.30
N TYR A 147 -4.90 9.16 2.38
CA TYR A 147 -4.16 7.96 2.78
C TYR A 147 -4.73 7.46 4.14
N SER A 148 -4.71 6.20 4.54
CA SER A 148 -4.99 5.07 3.63
C SER A 148 -3.68 4.08 3.40
N LEU A 149 -3.18 1.81 3.66
CA LEU A 149 -2.18 0.70 3.43
C LEU A 149 -2.61 -0.18 2.24
N GLN A 150 -2.04 0.10 1.05
CA GLN A 150 -1.95 -0.86 -0.04
C GLN A 150 -1.02 -2.02 0.40
N GLY A 151 -1.07 -3.16 -0.29
CA GLY A 151 -0.16 -4.30 -0.07
C GLY A 151 0.28 -4.87 -1.41
N ASN A 152 1.59 -5.09 -1.55
CA ASN A 152 2.25 -5.18 -2.85
C ASN A 152 1.91 -6.46 -3.65
N ARG A 153 2.00 -6.32 -4.98
CA ARG A 153 2.06 -7.43 -5.95
C ARG A 153 3.52 -7.91 -6.06
N LYS A 154 3.77 -9.18 -6.40
CA LYS A 154 5.12 -9.75 -6.50
C LYS A 154 5.93 -9.08 -7.62
N THR A 155 7.20 -8.73 -7.37
CA THR A 155 8.10 -8.03 -8.31
C THR A 155 9.60 -8.30 -8.13
N LEU A 156 10.01 -9.33 -7.38
CA LEU A 156 11.42 -9.72 -7.23
C LEU A 156 11.59 -11.21 -7.52
N GLU A 157 12.44 -11.51 -8.50
CA GLU A 157 13.05 -12.82 -8.73
C GLU A 157 14.55 -12.66 -8.44
N GLU A 158 15.00 -13.22 -7.33
CA GLU A 158 16.40 -13.19 -6.91
C GLU A 158 17.12 -14.38 -7.54
N ASN A 159 17.88 -14.16 -8.62
CA ASN A 159 19.10 -14.91 -8.97
C ASN A 159 19.78 -14.32 -10.22
N SER A 160 20.97 -13.74 -10.03
CA SER A 160 21.81 -13.21 -11.10
C SER A 160 22.89 -14.24 -11.48
N HIS A 161 22.52 -15.24 -12.28
CA HIS A 161 23.47 -16.19 -12.86
C HIS A 161 24.30 -15.51 -13.95
N PRO A 162 25.64 -15.69 -14.04
CA PRO A 162 26.47 -15.01 -15.05
C PRO A 162 26.00 -15.27 -16.50
N ASP A 163 25.72 -16.52 -16.84
CA ASP A 163 25.21 -16.96 -18.15
C ASP A 163 23.88 -16.27 -18.56
N ARG A 164 23.15 -15.69 -17.60
CA ARG A 164 21.91 -14.94 -17.84
C ARG A 164 22.19 -13.63 -18.58
N ASP A 165 23.28 -12.95 -18.26
CA ASP A 165 23.64 -11.68 -18.90
C ASP A 165 24.17 -11.90 -20.32
N ASP A 166 24.93 -12.98 -20.56
CA ASP A 166 25.33 -13.40 -21.91
C ASP A 166 24.11 -13.79 -22.76
N GLN A 167 23.13 -14.50 -22.18
CA GLN A 167 21.87 -14.78 -22.85
C GLN A 167 21.08 -13.50 -23.17
N PHE A 168 20.97 -12.55 -22.25
CA PHE A 168 20.30 -11.28 -22.50
C PHE A 168 21.02 -10.46 -23.59
N GLN A 169 22.36 -10.44 -23.61
CA GLN A 169 23.13 -9.78 -24.67
C GLN A 169 22.93 -10.46 -26.04
N PHE A 170 22.91 -11.80 -26.09
CA PHE A 170 22.62 -12.53 -27.32
C PHE A 170 21.21 -12.22 -27.86
N ILE A 171 20.19 -12.25 -26.99
CA ILE A 171 18.82 -11.94 -27.39
C ILE A 171 18.69 -10.47 -27.80
N ALA A 172 19.27 -9.53 -27.04
CA ALA A 172 19.24 -8.10 -27.38
C ALA A 172 19.93 -7.79 -28.72
N THR A 173 21.05 -8.46 -29.02
CA THR A 173 21.73 -8.36 -30.33
C THR A 173 20.79 -8.83 -31.44
N ARG A 174 20.17 -10.01 -31.29
CA ARG A 174 19.24 -10.55 -32.30
C ARG A 174 17.98 -9.69 -32.49
N VAL A 175 17.48 -9.07 -31.42
CA VAL A 175 16.40 -8.07 -31.50
C VAL A 175 16.87 -6.88 -32.32
N ALA A 176 18.01 -6.27 -31.98
CA ALA A 176 18.55 -5.12 -32.71
C ALA A 176 18.82 -5.42 -34.20
N ASP A 177 19.34 -6.60 -34.53
CA ASP A 177 19.58 -7.05 -35.91
C ASP A 177 18.27 -7.12 -36.72
N ASN A 178 17.19 -7.66 -36.13
CA ASN A 178 15.88 -7.75 -36.78
C ASN A 178 15.23 -6.37 -36.92
N GLN A 179 15.28 -5.54 -35.87
CA GLN A 179 14.75 -4.17 -35.86
C GLN A 179 15.45 -3.29 -36.92
N ALA A 180 16.77 -3.40 -37.06
CA ALA A 180 17.55 -2.69 -38.08
C ALA A 180 17.21 -3.14 -39.53
N GLN A 181 16.74 -4.37 -39.71
CA GLN A 181 16.24 -4.92 -40.98
C GLN A 181 14.73 -4.67 -41.19
N GLY A 182 14.08 -3.90 -40.32
CA GLY A 182 12.64 -3.63 -40.39
C GLY A 182 11.75 -4.86 -40.16
N GLN A 183 12.32 -5.97 -39.66
CA GLN A 183 11.58 -7.20 -39.41
C GLN A 183 10.82 -7.12 -38.07
N PRO A 184 9.61 -7.68 -37.98
CA PRO A 184 8.83 -7.69 -36.76
C PRO A 184 9.53 -8.46 -35.63
N VAL A 185 9.57 -7.84 -34.45
CA VAL A 185 10.02 -8.46 -33.20
C VAL A 185 8.91 -8.38 -32.17
N ILE A 186 8.50 -9.54 -31.63
CA ILE A 186 7.46 -9.64 -30.61
C ILE A 186 7.96 -10.30 -29.33
N SER A 187 7.41 -9.89 -28.19
CA SER A 187 7.51 -10.60 -26.91
C SER A 187 6.17 -11.25 -26.57
N VAL A 188 6.21 -12.49 -26.07
CA VAL A 188 5.00 -13.29 -25.78
C VAL A 188 5.02 -13.87 -24.36
N ASP A 189 3.89 -13.74 -23.67
CA ASP A 189 3.72 -14.05 -22.25
C ASP A 189 2.31 -14.60 -21.98
N THR A 190 2.24 -15.74 -21.28
CA THR A 190 0.98 -16.28 -20.74
C THR A 190 0.83 -15.84 -19.30
N LYS A 191 -0.01 -14.83 -19.03
CA LYS A 191 -0.29 -14.49 -17.63
C LYS A 191 -1.05 -15.63 -16.96
N LYS A 192 -0.64 -15.96 -15.74
CA LYS A 192 -1.25 -16.99 -14.90
C LYS A 192 -2.78 -16.90 -14.96
N LYS A 193 -3.41 -18.04 -15.27
CA LYS A 193 -4.88 -18.21 -15.37
C LYS A 193 -5.58 -17.55 -14.17
N GLU A 194 -6.34 -16.49 -14.44
CA GLU A 194 -7.16 -15.82 -13.43
C GLU A 194 -8.57 -16.44 -13.41
N LEU A 195 -9.13 -16.59 -12.20
CA LEU A 195 -10.51 -17.04 -12.03
C LEU A 195 -11.45 -15.86 -12.30
N VAL A 196 -12.34 -15.99 -13.29
CA VAL A 196 -13.27 -14.90 -13.65
C VAL A 196 -14.38 -14.83 -12.61
N GLY A 197 -14.32 -13.81 -11.74
CA GLY A 197 -15.34 -13.54 -10.74
C GLY A 197 -14.81 -12.81 -9.52
N LEU A 198 -15.63 -12.75 -8.48
CA LEU A 198 -15.31 -12.09 -7.21
C LEU A 198 -14.39 -12.97 -6.35
N TYR A 199 -13.13 -13.16 -6.73
CA TYR A 199 -12.17 -14.03 -6.02
C TYR A 199 -11.17 -13.27 -5.13
N LYS A 200 -10.53 -13.96 -4.18
CA LYS A 200 -9.78 -13.35 -3.07
C LYS A 200 -8.31 -13.07 -3.41
N ASN A 201 -8.01 -11.84 -3.83
CA ASN A 201 -6.63 -11.38 -4.01
C ASN A 201 -5.92 -11.05 -2.68
N THR A 202 -4.61 -11.30 -2.61
CA THR A 202 -3.77 -11.10 -1.42
C THR A 202 -3.19 -9.69 -1.29
N GLY A 203 -3.13 -8.93 -2.38
CA GLY A 203 -2.79 -7.51 -2.35
C GLY A 203 -3.81 -6.73 -1.52
N ARG A 204 -3.34 -5.95 -0.55
CA ARG A 204 -4.20 -5.08 0.27
C ARG A 204 -4.44 -3.77 -0.49
N ALA A 205 -5.53 -3.08 -0.18
CA ALA A 205 -5.87 -1.84 -0.87
C ALA A 205 -6.21 -0.69 0.07
N TYR A 206 -5.64 0.47 -0.24
CA TYR A 206 -6.05 1.75 0.31
C TYR A 206 -7.13 2.38 -0.58
N ARG A 207 -8.32 2.57 0.00
CA ARG A 207 -9.54 3.02 -0.67
C ARG A 207 -10.43 3.79 0.32
N PRO A 208 -11.40 4.59 -0.16
CA PRO A 208 -12.38 5.26 0.70
C PRO A 208 -13.05 4.31 1.70
N LYS A 209 -13.17 4.77 2.95
CA LYS A 209 -13.64 3.99 4.09
C LYS A 209 -15.05 3.44 3.84
N GLY A 210 -15.23 2.14 4.09
CA GLY A 210 -16.55 1.47 4.01
C GLY A 210 -16.88 0.83 2.66
N ASN A 211 -15.99 0.91 1.66
CA ASN A 211 -16.19 0.28 0.34
C ASN A 211 -15.17 -0.87 0.05
N PRO A 212 -15.21 -1.99 0.80
CA PRO A 212 -14.45 -3.18 0.46
C PRO A 212 -15.10 -3.92 -0.72
N ILE A 213 -14.28 -4.49 -1.60
CA ILE A 213 -14.77 -5.42 -2.63
C ILE A 213 -15.23 -6.70 -1.93
N LYS A 214 -16.49 -7.09 -2.11
CA LYS A 214 -17.02 -8.37 -1.62
C LYS A 214 -16.47 -9.49 -2.50
N VAL A 215 -15.85 -10.50 -1.89
CA VAL A 215 -15.30 -11.68 -2.57
C VAL A 215 -15.99 -12.96 -2.08
N LYS A 216 -16.05 -13.98 -2.94
CA LYS A 216 -16.49 -15.35 -2.62
C LYS A 216 -15.65 -15.89 -1.46
N GLY A 217 -16.29 -16.63 -0.55
CA GLY A 217 -15.62 -17.20 0.63
C GLY A 217 -14.72 -18.40 0.35
N HIS A 218 -14.85 -19.00 -0.84
CA HIS A 218 -14.09 -20.16 -1.30
C HIS A 218 -13.70 -19.98 -2.77
N ASP A 219 -12.46 -20.30 -3.11
CA ASP A 219 -11.91 -20.21 -4.47
C ASP A 219 -12.27 -21.46 -5.32
N PHE A 220 -13.54 -21.86 -5.32
CA PHE A 220 -14.04 -22.92 -6.20
C PHE A 220 -14.30 -22.39 -7.60
N GLU A 221 -14.00 -23.22 -8.60
CA GLU A 221 -14.17 -22.92 -10.02
C GLU A 221 -15.64 -22.76 -10.37
N ASP A 222 -15.99 -21.61 -10.91
CA ASP A 222 -17.35 -21.31 -11.37
C ASP A 222 -17.56 -21.94 -12.75
N LYS A 223 -18.42 -22.95 -12.85
CA LYS A 223 -18.59 -23.74 -14.08
C LYS A 223 -19.25 -22.96 -15.22
N GLU A 224 -19.89 -21.82 -14.93
CA GLU A 224 -20.53 -20.97 -15.95
C GLU A 224 -19.62 -19.81 -16.40
N LEU A 225 -18.73 -19.31 -15.53
CA LEU A 225 -17.77 -18.24 -15.87
C LEU A 225 -16.39 -18.75 -16.30
N GLY A 226 -16.03 -19.98 -15.93
CA GLY A 226 -14.82 -20.67 -16.36
C GLY A 226 -13.50 -20.03 -15.89
N LYS A 227 -12.47 -20.16 -16.74
CA LYS A 227 -11.14 -19.58 -16.57
C LYS A 227 -10.79 -18.79 -17.81
N VAL A 228 -10.06 -17.69 -17.64
CA VAL A 228 -9.50 -16.93 -18.77
C VAL A 228 -7.99 -17.07 -18.80
N ALA A 229 -7.48 -17.36 -19.99
CA ALA A 229 -6.06 -17.36 -20.33
C ALA A 229 -5.75 -16.12 -21.19
N PRO A 230 -5.23 -15.03 -20.60
CA PRO A 230 -4.76 -13.87 -21.37
C PRO A 230 -3.37 -14.18 -21.96
N TYR A 231 -3.29 -14.20 -23.28
CA TYR A 231 -2.03 -14.34 -24.02
C TYR A 231 -1.60 -12.96 -24.55
N GLY A 232 -0.48 -12.45 -24.06
CA GLY A 232 0.10 -11.20 -24.52
C GLY A 232 0.97 -11.40 -25.75
N VAL A 233 0.86 -10.51 -26.73
CA VAL A 233 1.81 -10.32 -27.84
C VAL A 233 2.16 -8.84 -27.90
N TYR A 234 3.40 -8.50 -27.54
CA TYR A 234 3.89 -7.12 -27.47
C TYR A 234 4.86 -6.83 -28.60
N ASP A 235 4.55 -5.83 -29.43
CA ASP A 235 5.35 -5.35 -30.55
C ASP A 235 6.45 -4.41 -30.05
N LEU A 236 7.71 -4.83 -30.21
CA LEU A 236 8.89 -4.13 -29.69
C LEU A 236 9.35 -2.95 -30.56
N MET A 237 8.85 -2.82 -31.79
CA MET A 237 9.15 -1.70 -32.68
C MET A 237 8.15 -0.55 -32.50
N HIS A 238 6.86 -0.89 -32.34
CA HIS A 238 5.77 0.07 -32.23
C HIS A 238 5.36 0.39 -30.78
N ASN A 239 5.91 -0.32 -29.78
CA ASN A 239 5.59 -0.14 -28.35
C ASN A 239 4.08 -0.36 -28.07
N GLU A 240 3.50 -1.40 -28.68
CA GLU A 240 2.07 -1.71 -28.57
C GLU A 240 1.82 -3.15 -28.12
N ALA A 241 0.81 -3.34 -27.26
CA ALA A 241 0.43 -4.64 -26.71
C ALA A 241 -0.91 -5.13 -27.26
N TRP A 242 -0.89 -6.28 -27.91
CA TRP A 242 -2.07 -7.08 -28.23
C TRP A 242 -2.32 -8.11 -27.12
N VAL A 243 -3.59 -8.35 -26.76
CA VAL A 243 -3.97 -9.39 -25.79
C VAL A 243 -5.08 -10.24 -26.37
N ASN A 244 -4.81 -11.52 -26.59
CA ASN A 244 -5.85 -12.49 -26.92
C ASN A 244 -6.42 -13.09 -25.63
N VAL A 245 -7.73 -13.21 -25.54
CA VAL A 245 -8.45 -13.60 -24.31
C VAL A 245 -9.10 -14.96 -24.53
N GLY A 246 -8.40 -16.03 -24.15
CA GLY A 246 -8.89 -17.40 -24.30
C GLY A 246 -9.87 -17.77 -23.19
N THR A 247 -11.02 -18.33 -23.56
CA THR A 247 -12.06 -18.85 -22.65
C THR A 247 -11.88 -20.35 -22.31
N ASP A 248 -10.73 -20.93 -22.69
CA ASP A 248 -10.43 -22.35 -22.60
C ASP A 248 -8.94 -22.55 -22.22
N HIS A 249 -8.44 -23.77 -22.32
CA HIS A 249 -7.11 -24.16 -21.90
C HIS A 249 -6.00 -23.45 -22.70
N ASP A 250 -5.20 -22.67 -21.97
CA ASP A 250 -3.84 -22.30 -22.38
C ASP A 250 -3.07 -23.54 -22.84
N THR A 251 -2.75 -23.56 -24.13
CA THR A 251 -2.16 -24.65 -24.91
C THR A 251 -1.32 -24.04 -26.02
N SER A 252 -0.33 -24.78 -26.54
CA SER A 252 0.54 -24.24 -27.60
C SER A 252 -0.21 -23.87 -28.90
N ALA A 253 -1.36 -24.50 -29.16
CA ALA A 253 -2.24 -24.12 -30.26
C ALA A 253 -2.90 -22.74 -30.01
N PHE A 254 -3.42 -22.49 -28.80
CA PHE A 254 -3.92 -21.17 -28.42
C PHE A 254 -2.81 -20.09 -28.43
N ALA A 255 -1.60 -20.46 -28.01
CA ALA A 255 -0.43 -19.57 -28.05
C ALA A 255 -0.10 -19.11 -29.49
N VAL A 256 0.04 -20.05 -30.44
CA VAL A 256 0.33 -19.70 -31.84
C VAL A 256 -0.88 -19.03 -32.52
N GLU A 257 -2.11 -19.41 -32.20
CA GLU A 257 -3.32 -18.74 -32.71
C GLU A 257 -3.39 -17.26 -32.24
N SER A 258 -2.88 -16.96 -31.04
CA SER A 258 -2.78 -15.57 -30.55
C SER A 258 -1.79 -14.74 -31.39
N ILE A 259 -0.67 -15.34 -31.78
CA ILE A 259 0.35 -14.72 -32.66
C ILE A 259 -0.18 -14.60 -34.09
N ARG A 260 -0.89 -15.62 -34.59
CA ARG A 260 -1.55 -15.61 -35.91
C ARG A 260 -2.55 -14.47 -36.03
N ARG A 261 -3.36 -14.25 -34.99
CA ARG A 261 -4.32 -13.13 -34.92
C ARG A 261 -3.63 -11.77 -34.87
N TRP A 262 -2.61 -11.62 -34.02
CA TRP A 262 -1.76 -10.42 -34.01
C TRP A 262 -1.18 -10.12 -35.41
N TRP A 263 -0.71 -11.15 -36.12
CA TRP A 263 -0.17 -11.00 -37.47
C TRP A 263 -1.22 -10.55 -38.47
N TYR A 264 -2.36 -11.24 -38.59
CA TYR A 264 -3.37 -10.89 -39.60
C TYR A 264 -4.17 -9.61 -39.30
N LEU A 265 -4.27 -9.20 -38.04
CA LEU A 265 -5.05 -8.01 -37.63
C LEU A 265 -4.20 -6.75 -37.42
N MET A 266 -2.87 -6.87 -37.40
CA MET A 266 -1.98 -5.74 -37.11
C MET A 266 -0.59 -5.86 -37.76
N GLY A 267 0.07 -7.00 -37.60
CA GLY A 267 1.45 -7.19 -38.09
C GLY A 267 1.58 -7.07 -39.61
N LYS A 268 0.72 -7.73 -40.38
CA LYS A 268 0.80 -7.79 -41.85
C LYS A 268 0.65 -6.42 -42.54
N GLU A 269 -0.10 -5.49 -41.94
CA GLU A 269 -0.25 -4.13 -42.48
C GLU A 269 0.95 -3.23 -42.12
N ARG A 270 1.57 -3.46 -40.95
CA ARG A 270 2.74 -2.69 -40.46
C ARG A 270 4.06 -3.14 -41.07
N TYR A 271 4.19 -4.43 -41.37
CA TYR A 271 5.39 -5.04 -41.93
C TYR A 271 5.08 -5.75 -43.26
N PRO A 272 4.67 -5.00 -44.31
CA PRO A 272 4.29 -5.59 -45.61
C PRO A 272 5.44 -6.33 -46.30
N GLU A 273 6.68 -5.89 -46.07
CA GLU A 273 7.92 -6.47 -46.61
C GLU A 273 8.61 -7.45 -45.62
N ALA A 274 7.88 -7.96 -44.61
CA ALA A 274 8.44 -8.94 -43.67
C ALA A 274 8.73 -10.28 -44.36
N THR A 275 9.93 -10.81 -44.10
CA THR A 275 10.34 -12.18 -44.48
C THR A 275 10.70 -13.02 -43.26
N GLN A 276 10.98 -12.38 -42.12
CA GLN A 276 11.28 -13.03 -40.84
C GLN A 276 10.35 -12.51 -39.73
N LEU A 277 10.19 -13.29 -38.66
CA LEU A 277 9.51 -12.89 -37.43
C LEU A 277 10.31 -13.39 -36.22
N MET A 278 10.82 -12.47 -35.41
CA MET A 278 11.50 -12.81 -34.17
C MET A 278 10.51 -12.81 -32.99
N ILE A 279 10.53 -13.89 -32.21
CA ILE A 279 9.67 -14.11 -31.04
C ILE A 279 10.55 -14.28 -29.81
N THR A 280 10.31 -13.51 -28.75
CA THR A 280 10.94 -13.68 -27.43
C THR A 280 9.91 -14.20 -26.42
N ALA A 281 10.25 -15.26 -25.67
CA ALA A 281 9.31 -15.96 -24.80
C ALA A 281 9.94 -16.36 -23.45
N ASP A 282 9.12 -16.45 -22.39
CA ASP A 282 9.54 -16.78 -21.01
C ASP A 282 9.83 -18.28 -20.77
N SER A 283 9.64 -19.13 -21.79
CA SER A 283 9.71 -20.59 -21.71
C SER A 283 8.61 -21.26 -20.87
N GLY A 284 7.59 -20.51 -20.45
CA GLY A 284 6.50 -20.99 -19.61
C GLY A 284 5.48 -21.85 -20.36
N GLY A 285 5.00 -22.89 -19.69
CA GLY A 285 3.76 -23.61 -20.05
C GLY A 285 3.60 -23.95 -21.53
N SER A 286 2.74 -23.20 -22.24
CA SER A 286 2.38 -23.44 -23.63
C SER A 286 3.41 -22.99 -24.67
N ASN A 287 4.31 -22.05 -24.34
CA ASN A 287 5.35 -21.54 -25.25
C ASN A 287 6.73 -22.22 -25.03
N GLY A 288 6.82 -23.16 -24.08
CA GLY A 288 8.08 -23.70 -23.58
C GLY A 288 8.99 -24.35 -24.64
N SER A 289 10.30 -24.07 -24.54
CA SER A 289 11.34 -24.51 -25.49
C SER A 289 11.44 -26.03 -25.70
N ARG A 290 10.95 -26.83 -24.75
CA ARG A 290 10.87 -28.31 -24.82
C ARG A 290 9.56 -28.85 -25.39
N VAL A 291 8.52 -28.01 -25.55
CA VAL A 291 7.19 -28.46 -25.97
C VAL A 291 7.16 -28.73 -27.48
N ARG A 292 6.80 -29.96 -27.87
CA ARG A 292 6.73 -30.36 -29.29
C ARG A 292 5.60 -29.64 -30.04
N LEU A 293 4.42 -29.54 -29.43
CA LEU A 293 3.25 -28.89 -30.06
C LEU A 293 3.53 -27.43 -30.42
N TRP A 294 4.20 -26.67 -29.55
CA TRP A 294 4.66 -25.31 -29.84
C TRP A 294 5.46 -25.21 -31.15
N LYS A 295 6.44 -26.09 -31.34
CA LYS A 295 7.26 -26.13 -32.56
C LYS A 295 6.43 -26.57 -33.78
N THR A 296 5.51 -27.51 -33.62
CA THR A 296 4.61 -27.96 -34.70
C THR A 296 3.64 -26.87 -35.14
N GLU A 297 3.01 -26.14 -34.22
CA GLU A 297 2.06 -25.08 -34.55
C GLU A 297 2.79 -23.85 -35.14
N LEU A 298 3.97 -23.49 -34.61
CA LEU A 298 4.80 -22.45 -35.22
C LEU A 298 5.23 -22.83 -36.65
N GLN A 299 5.61 -24.09 -36.90
CA GLN A 299 5.94 -24.52 -38.26
C GLN A 299 4.74 -24.43 -39.21
N LYS A 300 3.52 -24.74 -38.76
CA LYS A 300 2.30 -24.51 -39.57
C LYS A 300 2.11 -23.03 -39.87
N PHE A 301 2.29 -22.15 -38.88
CA PHE A 301 2.15 -20.70 -39.05
C PHE A 301 3.22 -20.10 -39.98
N ALA A 302 4.46 -20.58 -39.90
CA ALA A 302 5.52 -20.26 -40.86
C ALA A 302 5.14 -20.70 -42.29
N ASN A 303 4.68 -21.95 -42.46
CA ASN A 303 4.25 -22.49 -43.76
C ASN A 303 3.05 -21.74 -44.37
N GLU A 304 2.18 -21.16 -43.54
CA GLU A 304 0.98 -20.42 -43.94
C GLU A 304 1.26 -18.95 -44.29
N THR A 305 2.25 -18.34 -43.62
CA THR A 305 2.62 -16.92 -43.82
C THR A 305 3.79 -16.71 -44.77
N GLY A 306 4.66 -17.71 -44.94
CA GLY A 306 5.94 -17.60 -45.64
C GLY A 306 7.06 -17.00 -44.79
N LEU A 307 6.81 -16.68 -43.51
CA LEU A 307 7.79 -16.05 -42.62
C LEU A 307 8.77 -17.08 -42.03
N GLU A 308 10.06 -16.74 -42.00
CA GLU A 308 11.05 -17.44 -41.18
C GLU A 308 10.85 -17.06 -39.70
N ILE A 309 10.42 -18.01 -38.87
CA ILE A 309 10.16 -17.75 -37.44
C ILE A 309 11.41 -18.08 -36.62
N GLN A 310 12.00 -17.05 -36.02
CA GLN A 310 13.11 -17.17 -35.08
C GLN A 310 12.56 -17.06 -33.65
N VAL A 311 12.81 -18.05 -32.78
CA VAL A 311 12.34 -18.02 -31.38
C VAL A 311 13.51 -18.01 -30.42
N SER A 312 13.55 -16.98 -29.57
CA SER A 312 14.45 -16.86 -28.43
C SER A 312 13.70 -17.10 -27.13
N HIS A 313 14.32 -17.87 -26.24
CA HIS A 313 13.73 -18.31 -24.98
C HIS A 313 14.56 -17.77 -23.82
N PHE A 314 13.96 -16.90 -23.01
CA PHE A 314 14.54 -16.48 -21.74
C PHE A 314 14.60 -17.66 -20.76
N TRP A 315 15.67 -17.75 -19.99
CA TRP A 315 15.85 -18.80 -19.00
C TRP A 315 15.02 -18.49 -17.75
N CYS A 316 13.94 -19.25 -17.58
CA CYS A 316 13.17 -19.25 -16.34
C CYS A 316 13.97 -19.99 -15.25
N ALA A 317 14.22 -19.32 -14.12
CA ALA A 317 14.91 -19.89 -12.97
C ALA A 317 13.99 -20.87 -12.21
N ALA A 318 13.73 -22.02 -12.84
CA ALA A 318 12.96 -23.09 -12.25
C ALA A 318 13.71 -23.70 -11.05
N GLU A 319 12.93 -23.96 -10.01
CA GLU A 319 13.28 -24.56 -8.71
C GLU A 319 14.48 -25.51 -8.73
N GLU A 320 15.43 -25.31 -7.80
CA GLU A 320 16.48 -26.29 -7.48
C GLU A 320 15.84 -27.55 -6.88
N THR A 321 15.40 -28.47 -7.75
CA THR A 321 15.17 -29.85 -7.35
C THR A 321 16.53 -30.49 -7.07
N GLY A 322 16.92 -30.47 -5.80
CA GLY A 322 17.98 -31.33 -5.27
C GLY A 322 17.67 -32.81 -5.50
N GLU A 323 18.71 -33.62 -5.31
CA GLU A 323 18.81 -35.07 -5.62
C GLU A 323 17.66 -35.95 -5.06
#